data_AF-A0A354ZKD2-F1
#
_entry.id   AF-A0A354ZKD2-F1
#
_cell.length_a   1.000
_cell.length_b   1.000
_cell.length_c   1.000
_cell.angle_alpha   90.00
_cell.angle_beta   90.00
_cell.angle_gamma   90.00
#
_symmetry.space_group_name_H-M   'P 1'
#
loop_
_entity.id
_entity.type
_entity.pdbx_description
1 polymer ?
#
loop_
_entity_poly.entity_id
_entity_poly.type
_entity_poly.pdbx_seq_one_letter_code
_entity_poly.pdbx_strand_id
1 'polypeptide(L)'
;RIRELAGGRIEGITAEVVSDAADQGDALAQGLIRESGRYLGIGIANAVNLLSPEIVVIGGGVARAGDILFDEVRSTVQKRAFTTMVNLPPIVPSDKGEDASS
;
A
#
# COMPACT_ATOMS: atom_id res chain seq x y z
N ARG A 1 -21.31 -1.72 -2.36
CA ARG A 1 -21.02 -0.30 -2.60
C ARG A 1 -20.23 -0.08 -3.89
N ILE A 2 -19.18 -0.87 -4.14
CA ILE A 2 -18.33 -0.73 -5.33
C ILE A 2 -19.08 -0.83 -6.67
N ARG A 3 -20.02 -1.78 -6.80
CA ARG A 3 -20.87 -1.91 -8.02
C ARG A 3 -21.77 -0.70 -8.25
N GLU A 4 -22.24 -0.06 -7.19
CA GLU A 4 -23.10 1.12 -7.26
C GLU A 4 -22.31 2.34 -7.75
N LEU A 5 -21.13 2.55 -7.16
CA LEU A 5 -20.20 3.62 -7.55
C LEU A 5 -19.68 3.44 -9.00
N ALA A 6 -19.53 2.20 -9.46
CA ALA A 6 -19.17 1.87 -10.84
C ALA A 6 -20.35 2.03 -11.84
N GLY A 7 -21.53 2.47 -11.40
CA GLY A 7 -22.73 2.57 -12.24
C GLY A 7 -23.22 1.21 -12.78
N GLY A 8 -22.98 0.13 -12.03
CA GLY A 8 -23.38 -1.24 -12.38
C GLY A 8 -22.57 -1.89 -13.50
N ARG A 9 -21.53 -1.22 -14.02
CA ARG A 9 -20.72 -1.68 -15.15
C ARG A 9 -19.31 -2.06 -14.71
N ILE A 10 -18.75 -3.11 -15.29
CA ILE A 10 -17.40 -3.56 -14.95
C ILE A 10 -16.36 -2.53 -15.38
N GLU A 11 -16.59 -1.87 -16.52
CA GLU A 11 -15.74 -0.82 -17.08
C GLU A 11 -15.69 0.43 -16.17
N GLY A 12 -16.67 0.59 -15.27
CA GLY A 12 -16.71 1.65 -14.28
C GLY A 12 -15.90 1.36 -13.01
N ILE A 13 -15.32 0.16 -12.87
CA ILE A 13 -14.48 -0.18 -11.72
C ILE A 13 -13.07 0.36 -11.97
N THR A 14 -12.84 1.61 -11.58
CA THR A 14 -11.51 2.26 -11.62
C THR A 14 -10.82 2.20 -10.26
N ALA A 15 -9.54 2.59 -10.20
CA ALA A 15 -8.80 2.68 -8.94
C ALA A 15 -9.45 3.68 -7.97
N GLU A 16 -9.96 4.79 -8.49
CA GLU A 16 -10.71 5.80 -7.73
C GLU A 16 -11.99 5.20 -7.14
N VAL A 17 -12.79 4.48 -7.94
CA VAL A 17 -14.02 3.83 -7.47
C VAL A 17 -13.73 2.76 -6.41
N VAL A 18 -12.64 2.01 -6.54
CA VAL A 18 -12.19 1.06 -5.53
C VAL A 18 -11.81 1.79 -4.24
N SER A 19 -11.04 2.88 -4.34
CA SER A 19 -10.65 3.69 -3.18
C SER A 19 -11.87 4.25 -2.45
N ASP A 20 -12.77 4.92 -3.19
CA ASP A 20 -14.00 5.51 -2.64
C ASP A 20 -14.90 4.46 -2.00
N ALA A 21 -15.01 3.27 -2.60
CA ALA A 21 -15.78 2.18 -2.04
C ALA A 21 -15.16 1.64 -0.75
N ALA A 22 -13.83 1.54 -0.70
CA ALA A 22 -13.09 1.05 0.47
C ALA A 22 -13.22 2.01 1.67
N ASP A 23 -13.14 3.32 1.42
CA ASP A 23 -13.35 4.38 2.42
C ASP A 23 -14.77 4.35 2.97
N GLN A 24 -15.72 3.89 2.17
CA GLN A 24 -17.12 3.69 2.56
C GLN A 24 -17.39 2.31 3.19
N GLY A 25 -16.35 1.55 3.54
CA GLY A 25 -16.46 0.29 4.26
C GLY A 25 -16.80 -0.93 3.38
N ASP A 26 -16.69 -0.84 2.06
CA ASP A 26 -16.94 -1.98 1.17
C ASP A 26 -15.85 -3.05 1.33
N ALA A 27 -16.22 -4.19 1.90
CA ALA A 27 -15.27 -5.27 2.22
C ALA A 27 -14.53 -5.82 1.00
N LEU A 28 -15.16 -5.85 -0.18
CA LEU A 28 -14.53 -6.30 -1.42
C LEU A 28 -13.47 -5.28 -1.86
N ALA A 29 -13.82 -4.00 -1.87
CA ALA A 29 -12.90 -2.93 -2.24
C ALA A 29 -11.69 -2.87 -1.29
N GLN A 30 -11.92 -2.95 0.02
CA GLN A 30 -10.84 -3.03 1.00
C GLN A 30 -9.98 -4.29 0.80
N GLY A 31 -10.59 -5.40 0.40
CA GLY A 31 -9.88 -6.63 0.05
C GLY A 31 -8.93 -6.45 -1.14
N LEU A 32 -9.37 -5.76 -2.18
CA LEU A 32 -8.55 -5.45 -3.36
C LEU A 32 -7.36 -4.53 -3.02
N ILE A 33 -7.58 -3.54 -2.15
CA ILE A 33 -6.50 -2.66 -1.68
C ILE A 33 -5.49 -3.46 -0.86
N ARG A 34 -5.94 -4.32 0.07
CA ARG A 34 -5.06 -5.21 0.83
C ARG A 34 -4.29 -6.16 -0.08
N GLU A 35 -4.93 -6.76 -1.07
CA GLU A 35 -4.23 -7.61 -2.03
C GLU A 35 -3.12 -6.86 -2.78
N SER A 36 -3.42 -5.64 -3.22
CA SER A 36 -2.44 -4.76 -3.86
C SER A 36 -1.28 -4.42 -2.92
N GLY A 37 -1.60 -4.04 -1.67
CA GLY A 37 -0.62 -3.73 -0.62
C GLY A 37 0.26 -4.93 -0.26
N ARG A 38 -0.32 -6.13 -0.24
CA ARG A 38 0.42 -7.38 -0.08
C ARG A 38 1.46 -7.50 -1.17
N TYR A 39 1.09 -7.50 -2.45
CA TYR A 39 2.07 -7.65 -3.54
C TYR A 39 3.16 -6.56 -3.54
N LEU A 40 2.79 -5.31 -3.24
CA LEU A 40 3.75 -4.22 -3.09
C LEU A 40 4.73 -4.48 -1.93
N GLY A 41 4.22 -4.91 -0.77
CA GLY A 41 5.04 -5.27 0.38
C GLY A 41 6.00 -6.42 0.10
N ILE A 42 5.65 -7.37 -0.77
CA ILE A 42 6.57 -8.43 -1.21
C ILE A 42 7.78 -7.83 -1.96
N GLY A 43 7.52 -6.94 -2.92
CA GLY A 43 8.57 -6.29 -3.68
C GLY A 43 9.47 -5.45 -2.77
N ILE A 44 8.88 -4.70 -1.85
CA ILE A 44 9.61 -3.89 -0.87
C ILE A 44 10.44 -4.78 0.05
N ALA A 45 9.91 -5.90 0.57
CA ALA A 45 10.67 -6.81 1.42
C ALA A 45 11.93 -7.34 0.72
N ASN A 46 11.81 -7.67 -0.57
CA ASN A 46 12.96 -8.08 -1.37
C ASN A 46 13.99 -6.94 -1.51
N ALA A 47 13.55 -5.71 -1.78
CA ALA A 47 14.43 -4.55 -1.86
C ALA A 47 15.12 -4.26 -0.52
N VAL A 48 14.38 -4.35 0.59
CA VAL A 48 14.93 -4.20 1.95
C VAL A 48 15.99 -5.24 2.23
N ASN A 49 15.73 -6.50 1.92
CA ASN A 49 16.68 -7.60 2.10
C ASN A 49 17.97 -7.44 1.27
N LEU A 50 17.86 -6.85 0.07
CA LEU A 50 19.00 -6.71 -0.86
C LEU A 50 19.80 -5.43 -0.64
N LEU A 51 19.13 -4.32 -0.33
CA LEU A 51 19.72 -2.99 -0.34
C LEU A 51 19.92 -2.42 1.06
N SER A 52 19.21 -2.93 2.06
CA SER A 52 19.18 -2.38 3.43
C SER A 52 19.04 -0.85 3.43
N PRO A 53 18.01 -0.29 2.76
CA PRO A 53 17.84 1.15 2.67
C PRO A 53 17.47 1.74 4.03
N GLU A 54 17.78 3.01 4.25
CA GLU A 54 17.39 3.74 5.46
C GLU A 54 15.92 4.19 5.42
N ILE A 55 15.33 4.34 4.22
CA ILE A 55 13.94 4.76 4.04
C ILE A 55 13.35 4.18 2.74
N VAL A 56 12.05 3.86 2.76
CA VAL A 56 11.28 3.50 1.57
C VAL A 56 10.17 4.52 1.34
N VAL A 57 10.27 5.24 0.23
CA VAL A 57 9.28 6.25 -0.18
C VAL A 57 8.41 5.70 -1.31
N ILE A 58 7.09 5.70 -1.09
CA ILE A 58 6.10 5.22 -2.07
C ILE A 58 5.38 6.42 -2.68
N GLY A 59 5.54 6.64 -3.98
CA GLY A 59 4.91 7.74 -4.72
C GLY A 59 3.87 7.30 -5.76
N GLY A 60 3.38 8.28 -6.53
CA GLY A 60 2.42 8.06 -7.61
C GLY A 60 0.98 7.82 -7.15
N GLY A 61 0.14 7.30 -8.05
CA GLY A 61 -1.29 7.08 -7.76
C GLY A 61 -1.57 6.12 -6.59
N VAL A 62 -0.63 5.23 -6.30
CA VAL A 62 -0.72 4.24 -5.21
C VAL A 62 -0.57 4.89 -3.82
N ALA A 63 0.19 5.99 -3.71
CA ALA A 63 0.34 6.71 -2.44
C ALA A 63 -1.00 7.29 -1.93
N ARG A 64 -1.97 7.47 -2.83
CA ARG A 64 -3.31 7.96 -2.51
C ARG A 64 -4.27 6.90 -1.98
N ALA A 65 -3.89 5.62 -1.98
CA ALA A 65 -4.79 4.52 -1.57
C ALA A 65 -4.99 4.38 -0.05
N GLY A 66 -4.55 5.37 0.72
CA GLY A 66 -4.84 5.51 2.15
C GLY A 66 -4.14 4.49 3.05
N ASP A 67 -4.50 4.54 4.34
CA ASP A 67 -3.83 3.77 5.39
C ASP A 67 -3.96 2.25 5.21
N ILE A 68 -5.07 1.77 4.65
CA ILE A 68 -5.31 0.34 4.38
C ILE A 68 -4.19 -0.26 3.53
N LEU A 69 -3.72 0.47 2.50
CA LEU A 69 -2.62 0.02 1.66
C LEU A 69 -1.31 -0.04 2.47
N PHE A 70 -0.97 1.05 3.14
CA PHE A 70 0.30 1.18 3.85
C PHE A 70 0.42 0.21 5.02
N ASP A 71 -0.67 -0.06 5.73
CA ASP A 71 -0.70 -1.03 6.82
C ASP A 71 -0.46 -2.45 6.32
N GLU A 72 -1.06 -2.82 5.19
CA GLU A 72 -0.82 -4.14 4.59
C GLU A 72 0.59 -4.27 4.02
N VAL A 73 1.14 -3.19 3.43
CA VAL A 73 2.54 -3.12 2.99
C VAL A 73 3.48 -3.35 4.16
N ARG A 74 3.34 -2.59 5.26
CA ARG A 74 4.18 -2.70 6.46
C ARG A 74 4.09 -4.09 7.07
N SER A 75 2.87 -4.62 7.23
CA SER A 75 2.60 -5.97 7.72
C SER A 75 3.29 -7.03 6.86
N THR A 76 3.22 -6.88 5.54
CA THR A 76 3.86 -7.83 4.61
C THR A 76 5.38 -7.76 4.64
N VAL A 77 5.94 -6.55 4.71
CA VAL A 77 7.40 -6.34 4.83
C VAL A 77 7.90 -6.94 6.13
N GLN A 78 7.23 -6.68 7.25
CA GLN A 78 7.59 -7.24 8.56
C GLN A 78 7.60 -8.77 8.58
N LYS A 79 6.69 -9.42 7.85
CA LYS A 79 6.63 -10.89 7.76
C LYS A 79 7.70 -11.51 6.86
N ARG A 80 8.34 -10.74 5.98
CA ARG A 80 9.16 -11.25 4.87
C ARG A 80 10.60 -10.74 4.84
N ALA A 81 10.86 -9.59 5.45
CA ALA A 81 12.22 -9.14 5.67
C ALA A 81 12.92 -10.10 6.65
N PHE A 82 14.18 -10.44 6.40
CA PHE A 82 14.98 -11.29 7.30
C PHE A 82 15.41 -10.47 8.53
N THR A 83 14.46 -10.13 9.38
CA THR A 83 14.66 -9.31 10.59
C THR A 83 15.01 -10.19 11.78
N THR A 84 16.24 -10.70 11.81
CA THR A 84 16.86 -11.01 13.11
C THR A 84 17.78 -9.88 13.58
N MET A 85 18.20 -8.96 12.70
CA MET A 85 19.14 -7.88 13.06
C MET A 85 18.89 -6.50 12.42
N VAL A 86 17.95 -6.33 11.48
CA VAL A 86 17.79 -5.06 10.76
C VAL A 86 16.56 -4.30 11.25
N ASN A 87 16.77 -3.07 11.73
CA ASN A 87 15.70 -2.13 11.99
C ASN A 87 14.96 -1.87 10.65
N LEU A 88 13.67 -2.19 10.57
CA LEU A 88 12.94 -2.03 9.31
C LEU A 88 12.91 -0.54 8.92
N PRO A 89 13.19 -0.20 7.65
CA PRO A 89 13.13 1.20 7.24
C PRO A 89 11.70 1.72 7.36
N PRO A 90 11.51 2.99 7.76
CA PRO A 90 10.23 3.66 7.63
C PRO A 90 9.72 3.55 6.18
N ILE A 91 8.43 3.22 6.06
CA ILE A 91 7.70 3.17 4.79
C ILE A 91 6.68 4.29 4.80
N VAL A 92 6.92 5.30 3.97
CA VAL A 92 6.17 6.57 3.96
C VAL A 92 5.67 6.91 2.56
N PRO A 93 4.53 7.60 2.45
CA PRO A 93 4.11 8.16 1.17
C PRO A 93 5.04 9.31 0.73
N SER A 94 5.11 9.57 -0.56
CA SER A 94 6.07 10.52 -1.15
C SER A 94 5.93 11.96 -0.68
N ASP A 95 4.72 12.39 -0.37
CA ASP A 95 4.41 13.69 0.22
C ASP A 95 4.96 13.86 1.65
N LYS A 96 5.30 12.75 2.33
CA LYS A 96 5.93 12.73 3.66
C LYS A 96 7.42 12.32 3.63
N GLY A 97 7.98 12.10 2.45
CA GLY A 97 9.37 11.64 2.28
C GLY A 97 10.43 12.73 2.51
N GLU A 98 10.09 14.00 2.24
CA GLU A 98 10.99 15.15 2.44
C GLU A 98 11.29 15.38 3.94
N ASP A 99 10.30 15.18 4.81
CA ASP A 99 10.46 15.33 6.27
C ASP A 99 11.25 14.18 6.92
N ALA A 100 11.24 13.00 6.31
CA ALA A 100 11.88 11.80 6.84
C ALA A 100 13.36 11.67 6.46
N SER A 101 13.87 12.59 5.64
CA SER A 101 15.28 12.66 5.22
C SER A 101 16.10 13.73 5.94
N SER A 102 15.49 14.46 6.89
CA SER A 102 16.13 15.49 7.73
C SER A 102 16.41 15.01 9.15
#